data_AF-A0A6I2GH35-F1
#
_entry.id   AF-A0A6I2GH35-F1
#
_cell.length_a   1.000
_cell.length_b   1.000
_cell.length_c   1.000
_cell.angle_alpha   90.00
_cell.angle_beta   90.00
_cell.angle_gamma   90.00
#
_symmetry.space_group_name_H-M   'P 1'
#
loop_
_entity.id
_entity.type
_entity.pdbx_description
1 polymer ?
#
loop_
_entity_poly.entity_id
_entity_poly.type
_entity_poly.pdbx_seq_one_letter_code
_entity_poly.pdbx_strand_id
1 'polypeptide(L)'
;MHGAEGTATILSVRSEAGKPPARSIDPAPQFADPRPGPGQEFWVRIQLEGRNAYETRVRQRVNAPDQEWMQPGDVVSCRVDPGDHDRVVLYVPAVEEASRTNIAKILADGRRARATVLATTPVAADYTGRDDPVLRLDLELRAWDEPSPWRVRIIAPVPLPALELVDLGGHLEVAFFTVDHGESVTVDWYASHRPD
;
A
#
# COMPACT_ATOMS: atom_id res chain seq x y z
N MET A 1 -10.45 -19.22 7.08
CA MET A 1 -11.30 -18.04 7.39
C MET A 1 -11.85 -17.50 6.08
N HIS A 2 -13.17 -17.51 5.91
CA HIS A 2 -13.87 -17.03 4.72
C HIS A 2 -14.45 -15.63 5.01
N GLY A 3 -13.65 -14.59 4.77
CA GLY A 3 -14.08 -13.18 4.82
C GLY A 3 -14.23 -12.63 3.41
N ALA A 4 -15.06 -11.61 3.24
CA ALA A 4 -15.15 -10.87 1.98
C ALA A 4 -13.83 -10.09 1.75
N GLU A 5 -13.23 -10.25 0.58
CA GLU A 5 -12.00 -9.55 0.21
C GLU A 5 -12.31 -8.13 -0.27
N GLY A 6 -11.41 -7.21 0.07
CA GLY A 6 -11.49 -5.81 -0.34
C GLY A 6 -10.18 -5.08 -0.13
N THR A 7 -10.23 -3.77 -0.34
CA THR A 7 -9.11 -2.85 -0.08
C THR A 7 -9.45 -1.93 1.09
N ALA A 8 -8.42 -1.48 1.80
CA ALA A 8 -8.53 -0.56 2.92
C ALA A 8 -7.50 0.57 2.75
N THR A 9 -7.98 1.80 2.62
CA THR A 9 -7.13 3.00 2.70
C THR A 9 -6.87 3.32 4.17
N ILE A 10 -5.62 3.38 4.60
CA ILE A 10 -5.23 3.80 5.94
C ILE A 10 -5.41 5.32 6.04
N LEU A 11 -6.32 5.78 6.89
CA LEU A 11 -6.55 7.21 7.14
C LEU A 11 -5.70 7.74 8.29
N SER A 12 -5.48 6.93 9.34
CA SER A 12 -4.53 7.26 10.41
C SER A 12 -4.05 6.02 11.14
N VAL A 13 -2.90 6.13 11.79
CA VAL A 13 -2.29 5.06 12.60
C VAL A 13 -2.00 5.61 13.98
N ARG A 14 -2.40 4.89 15.03
CA ARG A 14 -2.05 5.18 16.41
C ARG A 14 -1.38 3.96 17.02
N SER A 15 -0.16 4.16 17.52
CA SER A 15 0.46 3.17 18.38
C SER A 15 -0.07 3.38 19.80
N GLU A 16 -0.58 2.35 20.45
CA GLU A 16 -0.71 2.40 21.90
C GLU A 16 0.70 2.38 22.49
N ALA A 17 1.22 3.56 22.86
CA ALA A 17 2.47 3.62 23.59
C ALA A 17 2.29 2.84 24.89
N GLY A 18 2.99 1.72 25.01
CA GLY A 18 2.99 0.92 26.23
C GLY A 18 3.33 1.80 27.43
N LYS A 19 2.41 1.89 28.39
CA LYS A 19 2.65 2.53 29.68
C LYS A 19 3.94 1.93 30.27
N PRO A 20 4.97 2.72 30.65
CA PRO A 20 6.17 2.16 31.23
C PRO A 20 5.79 1.38 32.50
N PRO A 21 6.33 0.17 32.72
CA PRO A 21 6.02 -0.57 33.93
C PRO A 21 6.52 0.24 35.13
N ALA A 22 5.61 0.49 36.08
CA ALA A 22 6.00 1.01 37.38
C ALA A 22 7.03 0.02 37.98
N ARG A 23 8.23 0.52 38.26
CA ARG A 23 9.29 -0.24 38.94
C ARG A 23 8.73 -0.77 40.27
N SER A 24 8.37 -2.04 40.29
CA SER A 24 8.18 -2.82 41.51
C SER A 24 9.41 -3.70 41.66
N ILE A 25 10.16 -3.45 42.72
CA ILE A 25 11.30 -4.25 43.16
C ILE A 25 10.68 -5.44 43.90
N ASP A 26 10.72 -6.64 43.31
CA ASP A 26 10.74 -7.92 44.05
C ASP A 26 11.06 -9.09 43.08
N PRO A 27 11.80 -10.14 43.51
CA PRO A 27 12.30 -11.19 42.62
C PRO A 27 11.38 -12.42 42.54
N ALA A 28 10.96 -12.77 41.31
CA ALA A 28 10.56 -14.07 40.71
C ALA A 28 9.49 -14.97 41.43
N PRO A 29 8.60 -15.65 40.65
CA PRO A 29 9.02 -16.83 39.91
C PRO A 29 8.68 -16.80 38.40
N GLN A 30 9.51 -17.54 37.67
CA GLN A 30 9.45 -17.82 36.24
C GLN A 30 8.17 -18.58 35.91
N PHE A 31 7.20 -17.95 35.24
CA PHE A 31 6.22 -18.48 34.27
C PHE A 31 5.29 -17.30 33.93
N ALA A 32 5.85 -16.24 33.34
CA ALA A 32 5.04 -15.15 32.83
C ALA A 32 4.64 -15.48 31.39
N ASP A 33 3.36 -15.77 31.19
CA ASP A 33 2.68 -15.64 29.89
C ASP A 33 3.22 -14.38 29.17
N PRO A 34 3.60 -14.45 27.88
CA PRO A 34 4.00 -13.26 27.15
C PRO A 34 2.78 -12.35 27.05
N ARG A 35 2.70 -11.38 27.96
CA ARG A 35 1.63 -10.39 27.98
C ARG A 35 1.55 -9.76 26.58
N PRO A 36 0.38 -9.79 25.93
CA PRO A 36 0.24 -9.29 24.59
C PRO A 36 0.68 -7.81 24.52
N GLY A 37 1.80 -7.52 23.83
CA GLY A 37 2.29 -6.15 23.62
C GLY A 37 1.27 -5.24 22.92
N PRO A 38 1.39 -3.90 23.00
CA PRO A 38 0.34 -3.00 22.52
C PRO A 38 0.01 -3.24 21.04
N GLY A 39 -1.28 -3.37 20.73
CA GLY A 39 -1.75 -3.41 19.34
C GLY A 39 -1.66 -2.01 18.71
N GLN A 40 -1.63 -1.96 17.39
CA GLN A 40 -1.76 -0.71 16.64
C GLN A 40 -3.24 -0.51 16.30
N GLU A 41 -3.71 0.73 16.39
CA GLU A 41 -5.05 1.13 15.98
C GLU A 41 -4.97 1.86 14.64
N PHE A 42 -5.63 1.31 13.63
CA PHE A 42 -5.76 1.87 12.29
C PHE A 42 -7.15 2.45 12.13
N TRP A 43 -7.25 3.69 11.69
CA TRP A 43 -8.49 4.20 11.11
C TRP A 43 -8.43 3.95 9.62
N VAL A 44 -9.41 3.24 9.06
CA VAL A 44 -9.37 2.84 7.65
C VAL A 44 -10.69 3.12 6.95
N ARG A 45 -10.61 3.36 5.64
CA ARG A 45 -11.75 3.36 4.73
C ARG A 45 -11.72 2.08 3.90
N ILE A 46 -12.74 1.24 4.07
CA ILE A 46 -12.88 -0.07 3.42
C ILE A 46 -13.70 0.07 2.15
N GLN A 47 -13.21 -0.56 1.09
CA GLN A 47 -13.89 -0.73 -0.18
C GLN A 47 -14.03 -2.23 -0.48
N LEU A 48 -15.28 -2.70 -0.57
CA LEU A 48 -15.62 -4.06 -0.99
C LEU A 48 -16.25 -4.02 -2.38
N GLU A 49 -16.08 -5.07 -3.16
CA GLU A 49 -16.68 -5.16 -4.50
C GLU A 49 -18.21 -5.05 -4.43
N GLY A 50 -18.79 -4.17 -5.24
CA GLY A 50 -20.24 -3.95 -5.31
C GLY A 50 -20.88 -3.32 -4.07
N ARG A 51 -20.09 -2.78 -3.12
CA ARG A 51 -20.58 -2.10 -1.91
C ARG A 51 -20.04 -0.69 -1.80
N ASN A 52 -20.76 0.17 -1.07
CA ASN A 52 -20.29 1.51 -0.74
C ASN A 52 -19.11 1.43 0.23
N ALA A 53 -18.15 2.35 0.06
CA ALA A 53 -17.06 2.50 1.02
C ALA A 53 -17.60 2.85 2.42
N TYR A 54 -16.93 2.35 3.45
CA TYR A 54 -17.24 2.71 4.84
C TYR A 54 -15.97 2.84 5.66
N GLU A 55 -16.04 3.61 6.75
CA GLU A 55 -14.90 3.82 7.64
C GLU A 55 -15.06 3.01 8.93
N THR A 56 -13.96 2.41 9.42
CA THR A 56 -13.95 1.70 10.69
C THR A 56 -12.57 1.76 11.35
N ARG A 57 -12.50 1.37 12.64
CA ARG A 57 -11.25 1.28 13.39
C ARG A 57 -10.84 -0.17 13.55
N VAL A 58 -9.62 -0.49 13.14
CA VAL A 58 -9.06 -1.84 13.22
C VAL A 58 -7.92 -1.86 14.23
N ARG A 59 -8.00 -2.74 15.23
CA ARG A 59 -6.91 -2.98 16.18
C ARG A 59 -6.21 -4.28 15.83
N GLN A 60 -4.97 -4.17 15.37
CA GLN A 60 -4.20 -5.31 14.89
C GLN A 60 -2.73 -5.16 15.30
N ARG A 61 -2.06 -6.30 15.53
CA ARG A 61 -0.59 -6.32 15.56
C ARG A 61 -0.09 -6.54 14.16
N VAL A 62 0.82 -5.68 13.73
CA VAL A 62 1.48 -5.78 12.46
C VAL A 62 2.98 -5.90 12.73
N ASN A 63 3.68 -6.75 11.97
CA ASN A 63 5.13 -6.86 12.10
C ASN A 63 5.80 -5.56 11.60
N ALA A 64 7.06 -5.34 11.98
CA ALA A 64 7.75 -4.10 11.63
C ALA A 64 7.84 -3.86 10.10
N PRO A 65 8.14 -4.88 9.26
CA PRO A 65 8.09 -4.73 7.80
C PRO A 65 6.72 -4.26 7.31
N ASP A 66 5.65 -4.99 7.60
CA ASP A 66 4.27 -4.68 7.20
C ASP A 66 3.82 -3.30 7.73
N GLN A 67 4.33 -2.85 8.88
CA GLN A 67 4.02 -1.53 9.43
C GLN A 67 4.53 -0.39 8.54
N GLU A 68 5.66 -0.55 7.85
CA GLU A 68 6.17 0.44 6.89
C GLU A 68 5.21 0.67 5.71
N TRP A 69 4.31 -0.28 5.47
CA TRP A 69 3.31 -0.29 4.39
C TRP A 69 1.90 0.09 4.82
N MET A 70 1.72 0.40 6.10
CA MET A 70 0.42 0.72 6.67
C MET A 70 0.44 2.13 7.26
N GLN A 71 0.94 3.11 6.48
CA GLN A 71 0.97 4.52 6.85
C GLN A 71 -0.27 5.26 6.33
N PRO A 72 -0.61 6.43 6.90
CA PRO A 72 -1.71 7.25 6.38
C PRO A 72 -1.54 7.54 4.87
N GLY A 73 -2.57 7.25 4.09
CA GLY A 73 -2.60 7.32 2.63
C GLY A 73 -2.35 5.98 1.94
N ASP A 74 -1.77 4.99 2.62
CA ASP A 74 -1.48 3.69 2.00
C ASP A 74 -2.75 2.85 1.82
N VAL A 75 -2.77 2.04 0.77
CA VAL A 75 -3.87 1.12 0.48
C VAL A 75 -3.37 -0.30 0.68
N VAL A 76 -4.04 -1.03 1.56
CA VAL A 76 -3.72 -2.43 1.88
C VAL A 76 -4.91 -3.33 1.59
N SER A 77 -4.67 -4.63 1.49
CA SER A 77 -5.75 -5.58 1.37
C SER A 77 -6.43 -5.79 2.71
N CYS A 78 -7.72 -6.11 2.66
CA CYS A 78 -8.47 -6.44 3.86
C CYS A 78 -9.39 -7.64 3.65
N ARG A 79 -9.74 -8.29 4.76
CA ARG A 79 -10.80 -9.29 4.83
C ARG A 79 -11.81 -8.87 5.89
N VAL A 80 -13.07 -8.79 5.49
CA VAL A 80 -14.20 -8.42 6.36
C VAL A 80 -15.02 -9.65 6.66
N ASP A 81 -15.34 -9.89 7.94
CA ASP A 81 -16.26 -10.96 8.32
C ASP A 81 -17.68 -10.66 7.77
N PRO A 82 -18.30 -11.57 7.00
CA PRO A 82 -19.64 -11.34 6.46
C PRO A 82 -20.74 -11.24 7.54
N GLY A 83 -20.50 -11.77 8.75
CA GLY A 83 -21.41 -11.67 9.89
C GLY A 83 -21.16 -10.47 10.80
N ASP A 84 -20.03 -9.77 10.64
CA ASP A 84 -19.62 -8.63 11.46
C ASP A 84 -18.71 -7.67 10.66
N HIS A 85 -19.27 -6.55 10.20
CA HIS A 85 -18.57 -5.58 9.35
C HIS A 85 -17.43 -4.82 10.03
N ASP A 86 -17.34 -4.87 11.36
CA ASP A 86 -16.26 -4.26 12.14
C ASP A 86 -15.12 -5.25 12.39
N ARG A 87 -15.36 -6.53 12.12
CA ARG A 87 -14.34 -7.57 12.21
C ARG A 87 -13.54 -7.64 10.92
N VAL A 88 -12.50 -6.82 10.88
CA VAL A 88 -11.65 -6.62 9.71
C VAL A 88 -10.22 -7.06 10.03
N VAL A 89 -9.58 -7.75 9.09
CA VAL A 89 -8.15 -8.05 9.12
C VAL A 89 -7.47 -7.33 7.97
N LEU A 90 -6.42 -6.57 8.26
CA LEU A 90 -5.61 -5.87 7.28
C LEU A 90 -4.37 -6.70 6.94
N TYR A 91 -3.96 -6.73 5.69
CA TYR A 91 -2.73 -7.40 5.27
C TYR A 91 -2.15 -6.72 4.04
N VAL A 92 -0.83 -6.69 3.95
CA VAL A 92 -0.14 -6.28 2.73
C VAL A 92 -0.30 -7.42 1.71
N PRO A 93 -0.87 -7.18 0.52
CA PRO A 93 -1.01 -8.24 -0.48
C PRO A 93 0.35 -8.75 -0.92
N ALA A 94 0.49 -10.07 -1.07
CA ALA A 94 1.60 -10.65 -1.82
C ALA A 94 1.54 -10.13 -3.27
N VAL A 95 2.64 -9.55 -3.74
CA VAL A 95 2.73 -8.73 -4.96
C VAL A 95 2.35 -9.48 -6.26
N GLU A 96 2.24 -10.81 -6.25
CA GLU A 96 2.59 -11.60 -7.43
C GLU A 96 1.47 -11.95 -8.43
N GLU A 97 0.21 -12.16 -8.03
CA GLU A 97 -0.78 -12.76 -8.96
C GLU A 97 -2.04 -11.94 -9.24
N ALA A 98 -2.63 -11.25 -8.26
CA ALA A 98 -3.81 -10.40 -8.50
C ALA A 98 -3.46 -9.08 -9.25
N SER A 99 -2.21 -8.61 -9.09
CA SER A 99 -1.73 -7.34 -9.65
C SER A 99 -1.52 -7.40 -11.17
N ARG A 100 -1.04 -8.53 -11.72
CA ARG A 100 -0.64 -8.62 -13.15
C ARG A 100 -1.82 -8.49 -14.11
N THR A 101 -2.96 -9.10 -13.79
CA THR A 101 -4.18 -9.02 -14.61
C THR A 101 -4.77 -7.60 -14.59
N ASN A 102 -4.66 -6.89 -13.46
CA ASN A 102 -5.11 -5.51 -13.35
C ASN A 102 -4.18 -4.55 -14.12
N ILE A 103 -2.86 -4.72 -14.00
CA ILE A 103 -1.83 -3.95 -14.72
C ILE A 103 -2.05 -4.01 -16.23
N ALA A 104 -2.20 -5.21 -16.80
CA ALA A 104 -2.37 -5.37 -18.25
C ALA A 104 -3.65 -4.68 -18.75
N LYS A 105 -4.74 -4.75 -17.98
CA LYS A 105 -6.01 -4.10 -18.31
C LYS A 105 -5.92 -2.58 -18.21
N ILE A 106 -5.30 -2.04 -17.16
CA ILE A 106 -5.08 -0.60 -17.00
C ILE A 106 -4.21 -0.09 -18.15
N LEU A 107 -3.14 -0.79 -18.51
CA LEU A 107 -2.30 -0.41 -19.65
C LEU A 107 -3.01 -0.50 -21.00
N ALA A 108 -3.99 -1.39 -21.17
CA ALA A 108 -4.73 -1.53 -22.41
C ALA A 108 -5.87 -0.50 -22.55
N ASP A 109 -6.70 -0.37 -21.50
CA ASP A 109 -7.97 0.35 -21.55
C ASP A 109 -7.95 1.69 -20.80
N GLY A 110 -6.88 1.95 -20.02
CA GLY A 110 -6.74 3.14 -19.20
C GLY A 110 -6.47 4.41 -20.01
N ARG A 111 -6.87 5.54 -19.43
CA ARG A 111 -6.52 6.88 -19.89
C ARG A 111 -5.02 7.11 -19.66
N ARG A 112 -4.40 7.94 -20.51
CA ARG A 112 -2.96 8.22 -20.45
C ARG A 112 -2.66 9.49 -19.67
N ALA A 113 -1.63 9.44 -18.84
CA ALA A 113 -1.09 10.58 -18.14
C ALA A 113 0.44 10.51 -18.14
N ARG A 114 1.06 11.68 -17.95
CA ARG A 114 2.48 11.78 -17.63
C ARG A 114 2.63 11.90 -16.13
N ALA A 115 3.53 11.12 -15.55
CA ALA A 115 3.89 11.20 -14.15
C ALA A 115 5.26 11.86 -13.99
N THR A 116 5.42 12.65 -12.93
CA THR A 116 6.72 13.14 -12.43
C THR A 116 7.02 12.45 -11.12
N VAL A 117 8.21 11.88 -10.99
CA VAL A 117 8.65 11.20 -9.78
C VAL A 117 8.96 12.23 -8.70
N LEU A 118 8.29 12.13 -7.55
CA LEU A 118 8.48 13.00 -6.39
C LEU A 118 9.35 12.34 -5.31
N ALA A 119 9.26 11.03 -5.16
CA ALA A 119 10.11 10.25 -4.27
C ALA A 119 10.10 8.77 -4.66
N THR A 120 11.20 8.10 -4.37
CA THR A 120 11.37 6.65 -4.58
C THR A 120 11.91 6.05 -3.29
N THR A 121 11.27 5.00 -2.79
CA THR A 121 11.70 4.29 -1.58
C THR A 121 11.81 2.80 -1.91
N PRO A 122 12.99 2.17 -1.71
CA PRO A 122 13.11 0.73 -1.80
C PRO A 122 12.18 0.06 -0.81
N VAL A 123 11.51 -0.98 -1.28
CA VAL A 123 10.78 -1.89 -0.42
C VAL A 123 11.68 -3.07 -0.11
N ALA A 124 11.71 -3.52 1.16
CA ALA A 124 12.32 -4.79 1.52
C ALA A 124 11.49 -5.96 0.94
N ALA A 125 11.85 -6.40 -0.28
CA ALA A 125 11.51 -7.72 -0.77
C ALA A 125 12.62 -8.68 -0.32
N ASP A 126 12.28 -9.91 0.07
CA ASP A 126 13.27 -10.96 0.26
C ASP A 126 13.92 -11.24 -1.09
N TYR A 127 15.07 -10.61 -1.34
CA TYR A 127 15.82 -10.68 -2.60
C TYR A 127 16.41 -12.07 -2.79
N THR A 128 15.58 -13.02 -3.20
CA THR A 128 16.02 -14.33 -3.71
C THR A 128 16.22 -14.29 -5.23
N GLY A 129 16.99 -13.29 -5.67
CA GLY A 129 17.76 -13.31 -6.91
C GLY A 129 17.06 -13.78 -8.19
N ARG A 130 16.05 -13.03 -8.67
CA ARG A 130 15.81 -12.79 -10.12
C ARG A 130 14.62 -11.86 -10.44
N ASP A 131 13.95 -11.28 -9.44
CA ASP A 131 12.81 -10.39 -9.67
C ASP A 131 13.21 -8.92 -9.66
N ASP A 132 12.47 -8.12 -10.43
CA ASP A 132 12.59 -6.66 -10.48
C ASP A 132 12.42 -6.04 -9.08
N PRO A 133 13.26 -5.07 -8.67
CA PRO A 133 13.13 -4.42 -7.38
C PRO A 133 11.75 -3.79 -7.22
N VAL A 134 11.08 -4.10 -6.12
CA VAL A 134 9.82 -3.46 -5.76
C VAL A 134 10.14 -2.12 -5.12
N LEU A 135 9.58 -1.05 -5.67
CA LEU A 135 9.76 0.31 -5.16
C LEU A 135 8.40 0.94 -4.85
N ARG A 136 8.37 1.75 -3.80
CA ARG A 136 7.30 2.73 -3.58
C ARG A 136 7.66 4.01 -4.32
N LEU A 137 6.77 4.45 -5.20
CA LEU A 137 6.89 5.65 -5.99
C LEU A 137 5.80 6.64 -5.59
N ASP A 138 6.21 7.81 -5.12
CA ASP A 138 5.33 8.96 -4.96
C ASP A 138 5.40 9.77 -6.25
N LEU A 139 4.27 9.96 -6.92
CA LEU A 139 4.19 10.54 -8.27
C LEU A 139 3.22 11.72 -8.30
N GLU A 140 3.51 12.71 -9.15
CA GLU A 140 2.55 13.73 -9.58
C GLU A 140 2.11 13.43 -11.01
N LEU A 141 0.83 13.16 -11.22
CA LEU A 141 0.25 12.84 -12.53
C LEU A 141 -0.39 14.06 -13.17
N ARG A 142 -0.31 14.11 -14.50
CA ARG A 142 -0.99 15.09 -15.35
C ARG A 142 -1.57 14.40 -16.57
N ALA A 143 -2.89 14.50 -16.71
CA ALA A 143 -3.62 14.12 -17.93
C ALA A 143 -4.17 15.36 -18.63
N TRP A 144 -4.41 15.27 -19.93
CA TRP A 144 -4.90 16.39 -20.75
C TRP A 144 -6.35 16.78 -20.43
N ASP A 145 -7.13 15.81 -19.96
CA ASP A 145 -8.55 15.91 -19.63
C ASP A 145 -8.81 16.10 -18.13
N GLU A 146 -7.77 16.23 -17.32
CA GLU A 146 -7.87 16.58 -15.89
C GLU A 146 -7.47 18.04 -15.65
N PRO A 147 -8.25 18.80 -14.86
CA PRO A 147 -8.06 20.24 -14.71
C PRO A 147 -6.82 20.61 -13.89
N SER A 148 -6.28 19.69 -13.09
CA SER A 148 -5.14 19.92 -12.21
C SER A 148 -4.34 18.64 -12.02
N PRO A 149 -3.02 18.74 -11.78
CA PRO A 149 -2.23 17.58 -11.43
C PRO A 149 -2.68 17.00 -10.09
N TRP A 150 -2.53 15.69 -9.91
CA TRP A 150 -2.84 15.00 -8.66
C TRP A 150 -1.68 14.12 -8.22
N ARG A 151 -1.60 13.83 -6.92
CA ARG A 151 -0.54 13.01 -6.36
C ARG A 151 -1.04 11.63 -6.05
N VAL A 152 -0.23 10.64 -6.40
CA VAL A 152 -0.49 9.23 -6.13
C VAL A 152 0.73 8.59 -5.51
N ARG A 153 0.49 7.49 -4.81
CA ARG A 153 1.54 6.60 -4.32
C ARG A 153 1.25 5.23 -4.90
N ILE A 154 2.23 4.68 -5.62
CA ILE A 154 2.13 3.33 -6.17
C ILE A 154 3.29 2.48 -5.67
N ILE A 155 3.07 1.18 -5.66
CA ILE A 155 4.09 0.18 -5.36
C ILE A 155 4.15 -0.72 -6.56
N ALA A 156 5.32 -0.78 -7.21
CA ALA A 156 5.46 -1.54 -8.43
C ALA A 156 6.84 -2.20 -8.51
N PRO A 157 6.94 -3.40 -9.11
CA PRO A 157 8.21 -3.90 -9.60
C PRO A 157 8.73 -2.95 -10.68
N VAL A 158 9.98 -2.52 -10.52
CA VAL A 158 10.67 -1.63 -11.46
C VAL A 158 11.66 -2.46 -12.26
N PRO A 159 11.45 -2.63 -13.58
CA PRO A 159 12.40 -3.31 -14.44
C PRO A 159 13.81 -2.78 -14.22
N LEU A 160 14.80 -3.66 -14.07
CA LEU A 160 16.19 -3.24 -13.90
C LEU A 160 16.66 -2.18 -14.92
N PRO A 161 16.29 -2.26 -16.22
CA PRO A 161 16.64 -1.21 -17.19
C PRO A 161 15.99 0.15 -16.90
N ALA A 162 14.85 0.18 -16.22
CA ALA A 162 14.06 1.37 -15.92
C ALA A 162 14.44 2.04 -14.58
N LEU A 163 15.44 1.52 -13.87
CA LEU A 163 15.84 2.06 -12.57
C LEU A 163 16.31 3.52 -12.64
N GLU A 164 16.88 3.97 -13.76
CA GLU A 164 17.26 5.38 -13.95
C GLU A 164 16.06 6.31 -14.15
N LEU A 165 14.90 5.77 -14.55
CA LEU A 165 13.69 6.56 -14.81
C LEU A 165 12.98 6.97 -13.51
N VAL A 166 13.26 6.27 -12.40
CA VAL A 166 12.62 6.50 -11.10
C VAL A 166 13.42 7.45 -10.19
N ASP A 167 14.37 8.18 -10.75
CA ASP A 167 15.04 9.26 -10.04
C ASP A 167 14.10 10.46 -9.82
N LEU A 168 14.37 11.25 -8.79
CA LEU A 168 13.60 12.47 -8.48
C LEU A 168 13.52 13.39 -9.70
N GLY A 169 12.29 13.77 -10.09
CA GLY A 169 12.02 14.59 -11.27
C GLY A 169 11.97 13.80 -12.59
N GLY A 170 12.23 12.49 -12.56
CA GLY A 170 12.06 11.59 -13.69
C GLY A 170 10.62 11.59 -14.22
N HIS A 171 10.48 11.34 -15.51
CA HIS A 171 9.17 11.31 -16.17
C HIS A 171 8.82 9.89 -16.59
N LEU A 172 7.57 9.51 -16.28
CA LEU A 172 7.04 8.19 -16.59
C LEU A 172 5.74 8.34 -17.37
N GLU A 173 5.54 7.47 -18.35
CA GLU A 173 4.26 7.27 -19.00
C GLU A 173 3.41 6.35 -18.12
N VAL A 174 2.19 6.77 -17.81
CA VAL A 174 1.27 6.00 -16.97
C VAL A 174 -0.10 5.85 -17.60
N ALA A 175 -0.77 4.77 -17.25
CA ALA A 175 -2.17 4.56 -17.55
C ALA A 175 -2.99 4.54 -16.26
N PHE A 176 -4.23 5.04 -16.32
CA PHE A 176 -5.13 5.09 -15.19
C PHE A 176 -6.61 4.98 -15.58
N PHE A 177 -7.46 4.46 -14.69
CA PHE A 177 -8.92 4.51 -14.90
C PHE A 177 -9.58 5.73 -14.26
N THR A 178 -9.18 6.06 -13.04
CA THR A 178 -9.81 7.10 -12.21
C THR A 178 -8.77 7.94 -11.50
N VAL A 179 -9.12 9.20 -11.19
CA VAL A 179 -8.32 10.04 -10.30
C VAL A 179 -8.52 9.57 -8.87
N ASP A 180 -7.56 8.79 -8.40
CA ASP A 180 -7.52 8.20 -7.07
C ASP A 180 -6.12 8.35 -6.45
N HIS A 181 -5.82 7.61 -5.38
CA HIS A 181 -4.55 7.69 -4.67
C HIS A 181 -3.47 6.77 -5.25
N GLY A 182 -3.74 6.10 -6.37
CA GLY A 182 -2.83 5.17 -7.05
C GLY A 182 -3.41 3.78 -7.26
N GLU A 183 -4.63 3.50 -6.78
CA GLU A 183 -5.28 2.19 -6.85
C GLU A 183 -5.53 1.73 -8.29
N SER A 184 -5.78 2.68 -9.19
CA SER A 184 -6.08 2.40 -10.60
C SER A 184 -4.98 2.90 -11.54
N VAL A 185 -3.76 3.10 -11.05
CA VAL A 185 -2.63 3.65 -11.80
C VAL A 185 -1.59 2.57 -12.07
N THR A 186 -0.98 2.59 -13.26
CA THR A 186 0.11 1.69 -13.63
C THR A 186 1.12 2.41 -14.53
N VAL A 187 2.41 2.14 -14.30
CA VAL A 187 3.51 2.67 -15.12
C VAL A 187 3.69 1.83 -16.37
N ASP A 188 3.79 2.49 -17.52
CA ASP A 188 4.18 1.90 -18.80
C ASP A 188 5.70 2.04 -18.96
N TRP A 189 6.45 1.08 -18.43
CA TRP A 189 7.92 1.10 -18.44
C TRP A 189 8.48 1.11 -19.87
N TYR A 190 7.80 0.45 -20.82
CA TYR A 190 8.24 0.41 -22.20
C TYR A 190 8.06 1.76 -22.89
N ALA A 191 6.90 2.41 -22.70
CA ALA A 191 6.66 3.75 -23.23
C ALA A 191 7.59 4.79 -22.59
N SER A 192 7.88 4.66 -21.29
CA SER A 192 8.75 5.58 -20.55
C SER A 192 10.23 5.57 -21.02
N HIS A 193 10.67 4.50 -21.70
CA HIS A 193 12.02 4.40 -22.24
C HIS A 193 12.22 5.08 -23.60
N ARG A 194 11.15 5.48 -24.29
CA ARG A 194 11.29 6.16 -25.59
C ARG A 194 11.39 7.67 -25.35
N PRO A 195 12.54 8.30 -25.61
CA PRO A 195 12.55 9.75 -25.76
C PRO A 195 11.68 10.11 -26.98
N ASP A 196 10.79 11.09 -26.80
CA ASP A 196 10.12 11.80 -27.91
C ASP A 196 11.13 12.34 -28.93
#